data_AF-A0A8J2WJL0-F1
#
_entry.id   AF-A0A8J2WJL0-F1
#
_cell.length_a   1.000
_cell.length_b   1.000
_cell.length_c   1.000
_cell.angle_alpha   90.00
_cell.angle_beta   90.00
_cell.angle_gamma   90.00
#
_symmetry.space_group_name_H-M   'P 1'
#
loop_
_entity.id
_entity.type
_entity.pdbx_description
1 polymer ?
#
loop_
_entity_poly.entity_id
_entity_poly.type
_entity_poly.pdbx_seq_one_letter_code
_entity_poly.pdbx_strand_id
1 'polypeptide(L)'
;MKFGMKQSITIAHTGKQMLRTVTRQARRRFAAPATKKKKKKGKNDDDNPQDGATAFYRAILDAPRKTRPKFSEEEAKRNFEIGARYNKLSRIKHCEFEAGLQLKLDLQQYALASLPPDLRKQAMSLDDVPLPPLDRRFWALTPPIPGFKPEAYPDDDED
;
A
#
# COMPACT_ATOMS: atom_id res chain seq x y z
N MET A 1 21.70 50.93 31.83
CA MET A 1 22.01 49.88 30.83
C MET A 1 20.73 49.07 30.62
N LYS A 2 19.81 49.51 29.75
CA LYS A 2 19.58 49.07 28.35
C LYS A 2 19.40 47.54 28.15
N PHE A 3 18.13 47.15 28.09
CA PHE A 3 17.41 46.23 27.16
C PHE A 3 17.96 44.85 26.74
N GLY A 4 17.05 43.88 26.72
CA GLY A 4 17.18 42.61 25.98
C GLY A 4 16.06 41.60 26.29
N MET A 5 14.79 41.96 26.07
CA MET A 5 13.91 41.38 25.02
C MET A 5 14.00 39.85 24.87
N LYS A 6 13.06 39.14 25.49
CA LYS A 6 12.70 37.76 25.14
C LYS A 6 11.84 37.81 23.87
N GLN A 7 12.36 37.37 22.74
CA GLN A 7 11.56 37.20 21.52
C GLN A 7 10.83 35.86 21.58
N SER A 8 9.51 35.92 21.73
CA SER A 8 8.60 34.80 21.49
C SER A 8 8.34 34.70 19.98
N ILE A 9 8.85 33.66 19.34
CA ILE A 9 8.57 33.36 17.93
C ILE A 9 7.18 32.70 17.88
N THR A 10 6.19 33.46 17.42
CA THR A 10 4.82 32.99 17.17
C THR A 10 4.77 32.59 15.70
N ILE A 11 4.75 31.28 15.40
CA ILE A 11 4.64 30.80 14.02
C ILE A 11 3.15 30.78 13.66
N ALA A 12 2.70 31.81 12.94
CA ALA A 12 1.39 31.87 12.32
C ALA A 12 1.31 30.81 11.21
N HIS A 13 0.40 29.85 11.36
CA HIS A 13 0.16 28.80 10.38
C HIS A 13 -0.86 29.29 9.33
N THR A 14 -0.41 30.08 8.35
CA THR A 14 -1.21 30.47 7.18
C THR A 14 -0.90 29.52 6.02
N GLY A 15 -1.66 28.43 5.95
CA GLY A 15 -1.52 27.42 4.89
C GLY A 15 -2.88 26.88 4.47
N LYS A 16 -3.66 27.71 3.78
CA LYS A 16 -4.95 27.35 3.17
C LYS A 16 -4.67 26.44 1.96
N GLN A 17 -4.47 25.15 2.20
CA GLN A 17 -4.32 24.16 1.12
C GLN A 17 -5.70 23.83 0.54
N MET A 18 -5.98 24.38 -0.63
CA MET A 18 -7.10 24.05 -1.49
C MET A 18 -6.85 22.68 -2.14
N LEU A 19 -7.42 21.61 -1.57
CA LEU A 19 -7.47 20.30 -2.20
C LEU A 19 -8.41 20.36 -3.41
N ARG A 20 -7.86 20.59 -4.60
CA ARG A 20 -8.54 20.32 -5.88
C ARG A 20 -8.47 18.82 -6.16
N THR A 21 -9.55 18.10 -5.88
CA THR A 21 -9.74 16.73 -6.36
C THR A 21 -10.15 16.78 -7.83
N VAL A 22 -9.21 16.44 -8.73
CA VAL A 22 -9.51 16.21 -10.15
C VAL A 22 -10.17 14.84 -10.27
N THR A 23 -11.50 14.83 -10.35
CA THR A 23 -12.29 13.66 -10.71
C THR A 23 -12.13 13.37 -12.21
N ARG A 24 -11.34 12.36 -12.57
CA ARG A 24 -11.42 11.71 -13.88
C ARG A 24 -11.57 10.21 -13.71
N GLN A 25 -12.79 9.78 -13.39
CA GLN A 25 -13.17 8.38 -13.57
C GLN A 25 -13.30 8.10 -15.07
N ALA A 26 -12.32 7.40 -15.63
CA ALA A 26 -12.43 6.79 -16.95
C ALA A 26 -13.44 5.64 -16.86
N ARG A 27 -14.70 5.91 -17.20
CA ARG A 27 -15.76 4.90 -17.31
C ARG A 27 -15.48 4.03 -18.55
N ARG A 28 -14.86 2.87 -18.34
CA ARG A 28 -14.89 1.75 -19.30
C ARG A 28 -16.35 1.30 -19.42
N ARG A 29 -17.02 1.66 -20.51
CA ARG A 29 -18.38 1.22 -20.82
C ARG A 29 -18.31 -0.18 -21.43
N PHE A 30 -18.59 -1.22 -20.64
CA PHE A 30 -18.98 -2.51 -21.18
C PHE A 30 -20.42 -2.38 -21.71
N ALA A 31 -20.63 -2.77 -22.98
CA ALA A 31 -21.92 -2.73 -23.63
C ALA A 31 -22.85 -3.78 -23.00
N ALA A 32 -24.00 -3.35 -22.48
CA ALA A 32 -25.04 -4.26 -22.01
C ALA A 32 -25.87 -4.78 -23.21
N PRO A 33 -26.20 -6.08 -23.27
CA PRO A 33 -27.06 -6.61 -24.32
C PRO A 33 -28.50 -6.12 -24.15
N ALA A 34 -29.11 -5.70 -25.27
CA ALA A 34 -30.47 -5.15 -25.31
C ALA A 34 -31.52 -6.21 -24.91
N THR A 35 -32.26 -5.95 -23.84
CA THR A 35 -33.36 -6.81 -23.37
C THR A 35 -34.70 -6.41 -23.99
N LYS A 36 -35.44 -7.40 -24.53
CA LYS A 36 -36.84 -7.23 -24.96
C LYS A 36 -37.75 -7.18 -23.74
N LYS A 37 -38.42 -6.05 -23.53
CA LYS A 37 -39.39 -5.79 -22.46
C LYS A 37 -40.61 -6.73 -22.54
N LYS A 38 -40.91 -7.44 -21.45
CA LYS A 38 -42.26 -8.00 -21.18
C LYS A 38 -42.80 -7.35 -19.91
N LYS A 39 -43.85 -6.54 -20.04
CA LYS A 39 -44.59 -5.91 -18.93
C LYS A 39 -45.26 -7.00 -18.09
N LYS A 40 -45.03 -7.00 -16.77
CA LYS A 40 -45.98 -7.56 -15.80
C LYS A 40 -46.18 -6.61 -14.63
N LYS A 41 -47.40 -6.70 -14.11
CA LYS A 41 -48.23 -5.73 -13.39
C LYS A 41 -47.84 -5.60 -11.92
N GLY A 42 -48.14 -4.43 -11.35
CA GLY A 42 -47.63 -3.91 -10.08
C GLY A 42 -47.89 -4.71 -8.81
N LYS A 43 -47.01 -4.48 -7.84
CA LYS A 43 -47.30 -4.52 -6.40
C LYS A 43 -46.54 -3.36 -5.76
N ASN A 44 -47.21 -2.64 -4.87
CA ASN A 44 -46.84 -1.37 -4.26
C ASN A 44 -45.51 -1.38 -3.50
N ASP A 45 -44.94 -0.18 -3.49
CA ASP A 45 -43.79 0.38 -2.77
C ASP A 45 -43.56 -0.14 -1.34
N ASP A 46 -42.29 -0.41 -1.04
CA ASP A 46 -41.58 0.26 0.06
C ASP A 46 -40.07 0.34 -0.28
N ASP A 47 -39.61 1.57 -0.45
CA ASP A 47 -38.28 2.11 -0.20
C ASP A 47 -36.98 1.44 -0.72
N ASN A 48 -36.40 2.15 -1.69
CA ASN A 48 -35.02 2.16 -2.15
C ASN A 48 -34.54 0.90 -2.91
N PRO A 49 -34.28 0.98 -4.24
CA PRO A 49 -33.56 -0.07 -4.95
C PRO A 49 -32.10 -0.01 -4.49
N GLN A 50 -31.81 -0.63 -3.35
CA GLN A 50 -30.45 -0.89 -2.94
C GLN A 50 -29.86 -1.82 -3.97
N ASP A 51 -29.11 -1.20 -4.88
CA ASP A 51 -28.15 -1.81 -5.78
C ASP A 51 -27.49 -2.98 -5.04
N GLY A 52 -27.51 -4.20 -5.58
CA GLY A 52 -27.11 -5.41 -4.83
C GLY A 52 -25.73 -5.28 -4.17
N ALA A 53 -24.86 -4.46 -4.77
CA ALA A 53 -23.60 -4.02 -4.19
C ALA A 53 -23.76 -3.26 -2.86
N THR A 54 -24.67 -2.30 -2.77
CA THR A 54 -24.97 -1.58 -1.52
C THR A 54 -25.56 -2.47 -0.44
N ALA A 55 -26.37 -3.48 -0.78
CA ALA A 55 -26.83 -4.48 0.18
C ALA A 55 -25.68 -5.35 0.71
N PHE A 56 -24.77 -5.78 -0.17
CA PHE A 56 -23.56 -6.53 0.21
C PHE A 56 -22.63 -5.73 1.13
N TYR A 57 -22.35 -4.47 0.82
CA TYR A 57 -21.50 -3.63 1.67
C TYR A 57 -22.13 -3.36 3.04
N ARG A 58 -23.46 -3.17 3.10
CA ARG A 58 -24.16 -3.05 4.39
C ARG A 58 -24.05 -4.34 5.20
N ALA A 59 -24.23 -5.50 4.57
CA ALA A 59 -24.08 -6.79 5.25
C ALA A 59 -22.67 -7.00 5.84
N ILE A 60 -21.61 -6.50 5.18
CA ILE A 60 -20.24 -6.57 5.73
C ILE A 60 -20.06 -5.59 6.90
N LEU A 61 -20.56 -4.36 6.78
CA LEU A 61 -20.41 -3.33 7.81
C LEU A 61 -21.22 -3.65 9.07
N ASP A 62 -22.42 -4.19 8.88
CA ASP A 62 -23.35 -4.56 9.96
C ASP A 62 -23.08 -5.97 10.50
N ALA A 63 -22.11 -6.69 9.95
CA ALA A 63 -21.76 -8.03 10.42
C ALA A 63 -21.36 -7.99 11.91
N PRO A 64 -21.92 -8.86 12.76
CA PRO A 64 -21.60 -8.88 14.18
C PRO A 64 -20.11 -9.19 14.37
N ARG A 65 -19.43 -8.35 15.17
CA ARG A 65 -18.02 -8.59 15.51
C ARG A 65 -17.92 -9.86 16.34
N LYS A 66 -17.11 -10.82 15.90
CA LYS A 66 -16.81 -12.01 16.69
C LYS A 66 -16.21 -11.59 18.04
N THR A 67 -16.79 -12.09 19.13
CA THR A 67 -16.26 -11.87 20.48
C THR A 67 -14.88 -12.50 20.57
N ARG A 68 -13.87 -11.73 20.96
CA ARG A 68 -12.52 -12.26 21.17
C ARG A 68 -12.53 -13.18 22.39
N PRO A 69 -11.82 -14.32 22.35
CA PRO A 69 -11.63 -15.13 23.55
C PRO A 69 -10.90 -14.31 24.62
N LYS A 70 -11.31 -14.44 25.88
CA LYS A 70 -10.58 -13.85 27.01
C LYS A 70 -9.35 -14.71 27.27
N PHE A 71 -8.18 -14.10 27.25
CA PHE A 71 -6.94 -14.79 27.64
C PHE A 71 -6.97 -15.09 29.14
N SER A 72 -6.37 -16.21 29.53
CA SER A 72 -5.99 -16.40 30.94
C SER A 72 -4.94 -15.36 31.34
N GLU A 73 -4.76 -15.12 32.65
CA GLU A 73 -3.77 -14.14 33.13
C GLU A 73 -2.34 -14.51 32.70
N GLU A 74 -2.03 -15.80 32.67
CA GLU A 74 -0.74 -16.34 32.22
C GLU A 74 -0.53 -16.10 30.72
N GLU A 75 -1.54 -16.39 29.89
CA GLU A 75 -1.49 -16.16 28.45
C GLU A 75 -1.38 -14.66 28.13
N ALA A 76 -2.09 -13.81 28.86
CA ALA A 76 -2.04 -12.37 28.69
C ALA A 76 -0.63 -11.83 28.97
N LYS A 77 0.01 -12.30 30.05
CA LYS A 77 1.39 -11.93 30.39
C LYS A 77 2.38 -12.42 29.33
N ARG A 78 2.25 -13.68 28.89
CA ARG A 78 3.11 -14.24 27.82
C ARG A 78 2.98 -13.45 26.52
N ASN A 79 1.75 -13.11 26.13
CA ASN A 79 1.51 -12.34 24.91
C ASN A 79 2.08 -10.91 25.00
N PHE A 80 2.00 -10.28 26.17
CA PHE A 80 2.64 -8.99 26.42
C PHE A 80 4.16 -9.08 26.27
N GLU A 81 4.80 -10.08 26.88
CA GLU A 81 6.25 -10.31 26.77
C GLU A 81 6.70 -10.55 25.33
N ILE A 82 5.94 -11.35 24.57
CA ILE A 82 6.18 -11.59 23.14
C ILE A 82 6.09 -10.27 22.35
N GLY A 83 5.04 -9.47 22.60
CA GLY A 83 4.86 -8.18 21.93
C GLY A 83 5.99 -7.19 22.23
N ALA A 84 6.39 -7.09 23.50
CA ALA A 84 7.51 -6.24 23.90
C ALA A 84 8.82 -6.67 23.23
N ARG A 85 9.11 -7.98 23.21
CA ARG A 85 10.29 -8.53 22.54
C ARG A 85 10.25 -8.30 21.03
N TYR A 86 9.10 -8.51 20.40
CA TYR A 86 8.91 -8.26 18.97
C TYR A 86 9.20 -6.80 18.62
N ASN A 87 8.64 -5.85 19.38
CA ASN A 87 8.86 -4.42 19.15
C ASN A 87 10.34 -4.04 19.26
N LYS A 88 11.03 -4.55 20.30
CA LYS A 88 12.46 -4.33 20.48
C LYS A 88 13.27 -4.85 19.29
N LEU A 89 13.04 -6.10 18.89
CA LEU A 89 13.77 -6.73 17.77
C LEU A 89 13.45 -6.07 16.43
N SER A 90 12.19 -5.72 16.20
CA SER A 90 11.76 -5.01 14.98
C SER A 90 12.43 -3.64 14.88
N ARG A 91 12.59 -2.93 16.00
CA ARG A 91 13.29 -1.64 16.02
C ARG A 91 14.78 -1.81 15.71
N ILE A 92 15.43 -2.81 16.28
CA ILE A 92 16.85 -3.12 15.99
C ILE A 92 17.04 -3.37 14.49
N LYS A 93 16.23 -4.26 13.90
CA LYS A 93 16.27 -4.56 12.46
C LYS A 93 16.07 -3.31 11.60
N HIS A 94 15.15 -2.43 11.98
CA HIS A 94 14.94 -1.17 11.28
C HIS A 94 16.18 -0.27 11.37
N CYS A 95 16.77 -0.11 12.56
CA CYS A 95 17.97 0.70 12.72
C CYS A 95 19.15 0.15 11.91
N GLU A 96 19.34 -1.17 11.89
CA GLU A 96 20.38 -1.83 11.07
C GLU A 96 20.16 -1.60 9.58
N PHE A 97 18.92 -1.72 9.10
CA PHE A 97 18.57 -1.45 7.71
C PHE A 97 18.86 0.01 7.32
N GLU A 98 18.41 0.98 8.14
CA GLU A 98 18.64 2.40 7.90
C GLU A 98 20.12 2.76 7.93
N ALA A 99 20.88 2.23 8.89
CA ALA A 99 22.33 2.45 8.97
C ALA A 99 23.04 1.91 7.72
N GLY A 100 22.66 0.73 7.25
CA GLY A 100 23.20 0.15 6.02
C GLY A 100 22.79 0.93 4.76
N LEU A 101 21.59 1.52 4.73
CA LEU A 101 21.13 2.36 3.63
C LEU A 101 21.91 3.68 3.61
N GLN A 102 22.04 4.34 4.75
CA GLN A 102 22.79 5.59 4.88
C GLN A 102 24.25 5.39 4.46
N LEU A 103 24.90 4.32 4.92
CA LEU A 103 26.27 4.01 4.52
C LEU A 103 26.40 3.85 2.99
N LYS A 104 25.43 3.20 2.34
CA LYS A 104 25.44 3.06 0.87
C LYS A 104 25.30 4.41 0.18
N LEU A 105 24.42 5.29 0.68
CA LEU A 105 24.26 6.65 0.13
C LEU A 105 25.53 7.49 0.32
N ASP A 106 26.13 7.44 1.51
CA ASP A 106 27.37 8.17 1.79
C ASP A 106 28.48 7.70 0.86
N LEU A 107 28.68 6.38 0.73
CA LEU A 107 29.66 5.80 -0.20
C LEU A 107 29.39 6.19 -1.65
N GLN A 108 28.12 6.21 -2.08
CA GLN A 108 27.75 6.68 -3.43
C GLN A 108 28.11 8.16 -3.63
N GLN A 109 27.86 9.01 -2.64
CA GLN A 109 28.21 10.43 -2.71
C GLN A 109 29.73 10.64 -2.77
N TYR A 110 30.49 9.92 -1.95
CA TYR A 110 31.95 9.94 -1.99
C TYR A 110 32.49 9.45 -3.33
N ALA A 111 31.94 8.37 -3.89
CA ALA A 111 32.30 7.86 -5.20
C ALA A 111 31.99 8.86 -6.33
N LEU A 112 30.82 9.52 -6.29
CA LEU A 112 30.49 10.55 -7.28
C LEU A 112 31.41 11.78 -7.17
N ALA A 113 31.85 12.12 -5.97
CA ALA A 113 32.77 13.22 -5.74
C ALA A 113 34.21 12.92 -6.19
N SER A 114 34.64 11.66 -6.16
CA SER A 114 35.98 11.24 -6.60
C SER A 114 36.12 11.09 -8.11
N LEU A 115 35.00 11.10 -8.86
CA LEU A 115 35.02 11.02 -10.33
C LEU A 115 35.52 12.32 -10.98
N PRO A 116 36.25 12.22 -12.11
CA PRO A 116 36.53 13.37 -12.98
C PRO A 116 35.26 14.09 -13.43
N PRO A 117 35.32 15.40 -13.71
CA PRO A 117 34.13 16.22 -13.96
C PRO A 117 33.30 15.76 -15.17
N ASP A 118 33.93 15.21 -16.21
CA ASP A 118 33.22 14.74 -17.41
C ASP A 118 32.44 13.46 -17.14
N LEU A 119 33.05 12.50 -16.43
CA LEU A 119 32.39 11.26 -16.02
C LEU A 119 31.30 11.52 -14.98
N ARG A 120 31.50 12.51 -14.10
CA ARG A 120 30.50 12.90 -13.10
C ARG A 120 29.22 13.44 -13.74
N LYS A 121 29.32 14.18 -14.84
CA LYS A 121 28.14 14.66 -15.59
C LYS A 121 27.32 13.49 -16.16
N GLN A 122 28.00 12.50 -16.72
CA GLN A 122 27.35 11.28 -17.24
C GLN A 122 26.73 10.45 -16.10
N ALA A 123 27.42 10.30 -14.97
CA ALA A 123 26.89 9.55 -13.82
C ALA A 123 25.64 10.19 -13.19
N MET A 124 25.41 11.49 -13.41
CA MET A 124 24.22 12.21 -12.93
C MET A 124 23.01 12.12 -13.88
N SER A 125 23.18 11.60 -15.10
CA SER A 125 22.04 11.39 -16.00
C SER A 125 21.21 10.19 -15.53
N LEU A 126 19.89 10.32 -15.57
CA LEU A 126 18.98 9.23 -15.30
C LEU A 126 19.01 8.21 -16.44
N ASP A 127 18.93 6.93 -16.10
CA ASP A 127 18.82 5.84 -17.06
C ASP A 127 17.36 5.68 -17.52
N ASP A 128 17.16 5.34 -18.80
CA ASP A 128 15.84 5.16 -19.43
C ASP A 128 15.26 3.76 -19.18
N VAL A 129 16.02 2.87 -18.55
CA VAL A 129 15.60 1.50 -18.23
C VAL A 129 14.52 1.50 -17.13
N PRO A 130 13.40 0.78 -17.29
CA PRO A 130 12.38 0.69 -16.25
C PRO A 130 12.93 0.00 -14.98
N LEU A 131 12.81 0.67 -13.83
CA LEU A 131 13.14 0.11 -12.51
C LEU A 131 11.87 -0.26 -11.73
N PRO A 132 11.78 -1.47 -11.16
CA PRO A 132 12.69 -2.62 -11.30
C PRO A 132 12.58 -3.30 -12.68
N PRO A 133 13.58 -4.10 -13.09
CA PRO A 133 13.50 -4.88 -14.33
C PRO A 133 12.24 -5.75 -14.38
N LEU A 134 11.62 -5.85 -15.54
CA LEU A 134 10.38 -6.61 -15.73
C LEU A 134 10.54 -8.12 -15.45
N ASP A 135 11.74 -8.66 -15.61
CA ASP A 135 12.05 -10.07 -15.31
C ASP A 135 12.38 -10.32 -13.82
N ARG A 136 12.30 -9.29 -12.96
CA ARG A 136 12.51 -9.47 -11.53
C ARG A 136 11.32 -10.23 -10.94
N ARG A 137 11.51 -11.53 -10.71
CA ARG A 137 10.55 -12.38 -9.99
C ARG A 137 10.60 -12.12 -8.49
N PHE A 138 9.44 -12.20 -7.84
CA PHE A 138 9.36 -12.25 -6.39
C PHE A 138 9.76 -13.63 -5.88
N TRP A 139 10.23 -13.69 -4.63
CA TRP A 139 10.53 -14.95 -3.98
C TRP A 139 9.25 -15.77 -3.86
N ALA A 140 9.31 -17.04 -4.26
CA ALA A 140 8.27 -18.01 -4.02
C ALA A 140 8.69 -18.90 -2.85
N LEU A 141 7.73 -19.40 -2.09
CA LEU A 141 8.01 -20.35 -1.01
C LEU A 141 8.66 -21.64 -1.55
N THR A 142 8.20 -22.10 -2.72
CA THR A 142 8.73 -23.27 -3.42
C THR A 142 9.35 -22.80 -4.74
N PRO A 143 10.59 -23.22 -5.07
CA PRO A 143 11.19 -22.85 -6.34
C PRO A 143 10.39 -23.44 -7.52
N PRO A 144 10.36 -22.75 -8.68
CA PRO A 144 9.69 -23.28 -9.86
C PRO A 144 10.41 -24.53 -10.38
N ILE A 145 9.63 -25.47 -10.90
CA ILE A 145 10.18 -26.68 -11.54
C ILE A 145 10.89 -26.26 -12.85
N PRO A 146 12.17 -26.63 -13.06
CA PRO A 146 12.90 -26.26 -14.28
C PRO A 146 12.19 -26.78 -15.54
N GLY A 147 11.94 -25.89 -16.50
CA GLY A 147 11.29 -26.22 -17.77
C GLY A 147 9.78 -26.43 -17.71
N PHE A 148 9.16 -26.40 -16.54
CA PHE A 148 7.71 -26.49 -16.42
C PHE A 148 7.05 -25.19 -16.91
N LYS A 149 6.18 -25.30 -17.91
CA LYS A 149 5.37 -24.20 -18.45
C LYS A 149 3.92 -24.44 -18.07
N PRO A 150 3.35 -23.69 -17.10
CA PRO A 150 1.96 -23.86 -16.69
C PRO A 150 0.98 -23.72 -17.86
N GLU A 151 1.29 -22.85 -18.82
CA GLU A 151 0.48 -22.63 -20.03
C GLU A 151 0.29 -23.87 -20.90
N ALA A 152 1.16 -24.89 -20.78
CA ALA A 152 1.05 -26.14 -21.55
C ALA A 152 0.03 -27.12 -20.95
N TYR A 153 -0.45 -26.86 -19.73
CA TYR A 153 -1.43 -27.66 -19.00
C TYR A 153 -2.57 -26.72 -18.58
N PRO A 154 -3.47 -26.33 -19.50
CA PRO A 154 -4.71 -25.68 -19.10
C PRO A 154 -5.43 -26.63 -18.13
N ASP A 155 -5.89 -26.10 -17.01
CA ASP A 155 -6.69 -26.87 -16.06
C ASP A 155 -7.99 -27.29 -16.80
N ASP A 156 -8.04 -28.53 -17.27
CA ASP A 156 -9.24 -29.19 -17.82
C ASP A 156 -10.18 -29.54 -16.64
N ASP A 157 -10.59 -28.52 -15.88
CA ASP A 157 -11.63 -28.65 -14.87
C ASP A 157 -13.01 -28.58 -15.57
N GLU A 158 -13.30 -29.58 -16.42
CA GLU A 158 -14.67 -29.94 -16.82
C GLU A 158 -15.15 -31.09 -15.90
N ASP A 159 -15.75 -30.72 -14.76
CA ASP A 159 -16.68 -31.57 -13.99
C ASP A 159 -18.10 -30.97 -14.03
#